data_AF-A8R9M3-F1
#
_entry.id   AF-A8R9M3-F1
#
_cell.length_a   1.000
_cell.length_b   1.000
_cell.length_c   1.000
_cell.angle_alpha   90.00
_cell.angle_beta   90.00
_cell.angle_gamma   90.00
#
_symmetry.space_group_name_H-M   'P 1'
#
loop_
_entity.id
_entity.type
_entity.pdbx_description
1 polymer ?
#
loop_
_entity_poly.entity_id
_entity_poly.type
_entity_poly.pdbx_seq_one_letter_code
_entity_poly.pdbx_strand_id
1 'polypeptide(L)'
;MEVDNMKGILGRKLGMTQVFTEDGTLIPVTVVEACPNIVLQKKTVENDGYNAVQIGFEDIKEKRTTKANVGHAKKANTTAKRFAREVRDADFADLDLGAEVKVDIFVAGETVDVIGTSKGKGYNGTIVRNNAHQGPKTHGGSKNIRHIGSLATNGITSRQGKILKGTIMAGQEGGYRTTNQNLTVIKVDVENNYLLIKGNVPGPKRGLVMVRSAKCSKGNSEPVTLVDYTKEEE
;
A
#
# COMPACT_ATOMS: atom_id res chain seq x y z
N MET A 1 -19.11 -7.89 -18.34
CA MET A 1 -18.33 -7.07 -17.39
C MET A 1 -17.11 -6.66 -18.16
N GLU A 2 -16.97 -5.38 -18.50
CA GLU A 2 -15.68 -4.87 -18.97
C GLU A 2 -14.64 -5.29 -17.95
N VAL A 3 -13.61 -5.98 -18.42
CA VAL A 3 -12.45 -6.28 -17.58
C VAL A 3 -11.78 -4.93 -17.40
N ASP A 4 -12.00 -4.29 -16.26
CA ASP A 4 -11.23 -3.11 -15.86
C ASP A 4 -9.77 -3.56 -15.71
N ASN A 5 -9.03 -3.36 -16.80
CA ASN A 5 -7.63 -3.69 -16.96
C ASN A 5 -6.80 -3.03 -15.85
N MET A 6 -6.25 -3.83 -14.93
CA MET A 6 -5.55 -3.31 -13.75
C MET A 6 -4.09 -2.99 -14.04
N LYS A 7 -3.70 -1.72 -13.92
CA LYS A 7 -2.29 -1.34 -13.88
C LYS A 7 -1.74 -1.53 -12.48
N GLY A 8 -0.46 -1.86 -12.35
CA GLY A 8 0.18 -2.01 -11.06
C GLY A 8 1.68 -1.82 -11.11
N ILE A 9 2.21 -1.09 -10.13
CA ILE A 9 3.64 -0.86 -9.95
C ILE A 9 4.01 -1.05 -8.47
N LEU A 10 5.19 -1.59 -8.23
CA LEU A 10 5.83 -1.60 -6.92
C LEU A 10 6.71 -0.37 -6.76
N GLY A 11 6.76 0.13 -5.53
CA GLY A 11 7.62 1.26 -5.19
C GLY A 11 7.94 1.32 -3.71
N ARG A 12 8.70 2.35 -3.35
CA ARG A 12 9.16 2.62 -2.00
C ARG A 12 8.65 3.98 -1.55
N LYS A 13 7.99 4.02 -0.40
CA LYS A 13 7.55 5.28 0.20
C LYS A 13 8.75 6.08 0.70
N LEU A 14 9.14 7.17 0.06
CA LEU A 14 10.27 8.00 0.50
C LEU A 14 9.91 8.96 1.64
N GLY A 15 8.72 9.54 1.59
CA GLY A 15 8.32 10.55 2.56
C GLY A 15 7.05 11.27 2.15
N MET A 16 6.70 12.30 2.92
CA MET A 16 5.62 13.22 2.59
C MET A 16 6.20 14.61 2.42
N THR A 17 5.66 15.34 1.46
CA THR A 17 5.95 16.75 1.20
C THR A 17 4.65 17.46 0.85
N GLN A 18 4.74 18.74 0.53
CA GLN A 18 3.63 19.54 0.03
C GLN A 18 4.02 20.14 -1.32
N VAL A 19 3.04 20.27 -2.21
CA VAL A 19 3.18 20.97 -3.49
C VAL A 19 2.13 22.06 -3.57
N PHE A 20 2.46 23.15 -4.26
CA PHE A 20 1.55 24.27 -4.46
C PHE A 20 1.03 24.27 -5.89
N THR A 21 -0.27 24.50 -6.03
CA THR A 21 -0.91 24.76 -7.32
C THR A 21 -0.65 26.19 -7.73
N GLU A 22 -0.80 26.50 -9.02
CA GLU A 22 -0.75 27.89 -9.52
C GLU A 22 -1.80 28.78 -8.82
N ASP A 23 -2.95 28.22 -8.45
CA ASP A 23 -4.00 28.92 -7.68
C ASP A 23 -3.66 29.19 -6.20
N GLY A 24 -2.44 28.85 -5.75
CA GLY A 24 -2.01 29.02 -4.36
C GLY A 24 -2.50 27.95 -3.38
N THR A 25 -3.20 26.91 -3.84
CA THR A 25 -3.66 25.81 -2.98
C THR A 25 -2.50 24.88 -2.60
N LEU A 26 -2.39 24.56 -1.32
CA LEU A 26 -1.43 23.58 -0.81
C LEU A 26 -2.02 22.17 -0.88
N ILE A 27 -1.33 21.26 -1.57
CA ILE A 27 -1.69 19.84 -1.64
C ILE A 27 -0.65 18.98 -0.89
N PRO A 28 -1.04 18.26 0.18
CA PRO A 28 -0.16 17.32 0.85
C PRO A 28 0.00 16.05 0.00
N VAL A 29 1.23 15.68 -0.31
CA VAL A 29 1.56 14.55 -1.17
C VAL A 29 2.55 13.60 -0.50
N THR A 30 2.38 12.30 -0.74
CA THR A 30 3.39 11.28 -0.46
C THR A 30 4.20 11.03 -1.71
N VAL A 31 5.54 11.04 -1.57
CA VAL A 31 6.47 10.67 -2.64
C VAL A 31 6.73 9.16 -2.59
N VAL A 32 6.44 8.49 -3.69
CA VAL A 32 6.73 7.07 -3.91
C VAL A 32 7.77 6.95 -5.01
N GLU A 33 8.93 6.36 -4.68
CA GLU A 33 9.97 5.97 -5.62
C GLU A 33 9.61 4.63 -6.25
N ALA A 34 9.29 4.62 -7.53
CA ALA A 34 8.92 3.42 -8.26
C ALA A 34 9.90 3.24 -9.43
N CYS A 35 11.15 2.88 -9.09
CA CYS A 35 12.15 2.47 -10.06
C CYS A 35 11.60 1.38 -11.01
N PRO A 36 12.17 1.24 -12.22
CA PRO A 36 11.68 0.27 -13.21
C PRO A 36 11.49 -1.12 -12.61
N ASN A 37 10.27 -1.62 -12.69
CA ASN A 37 9.92 -2.97 -12.24
C ASN A 37 10.08 -3.94 -13.39
N ILE A 38 10.53 -5.15 -13.10
CA ILE A 38 10.76 -6.15 -14.16
C ILE A 38 9.68 -7.23 -14.09
N VAL A 39 9.11 -7.58 -15.24
CA VAL A 39 8.17 -8.70 -15.37
C VAL A 39 8.92 -10.02 -15.17
N LEU A 40 8.64 -10.74 -14.08
CA LEU A 40 9.30 -11.99 -13.73
C LEU A 40 8.57 -13.23 -14.25
N GLN A 41 7.24 -13.21 -14.22
CA GLN A 41 6.41 -14.35 -14.61
C GLN A 41 5.03 -13.87 -15.07
N LYS A 42 4.52 -14.50 -16.13
CA LYS A 42 3.11 -14.42 -16.53
C LYS A 42 2.38 -15.66 -16.06
N LYS A 43 1.18 -15.47 -15.53
CA LYS A 43 0.24 -16.52 -15.14
C LYS A 43 -0.99 -16.44 -16.02
N THR A 44 -1.39 -17.59 -16.54
CA THR A 44 -2.54 -17.74 -17.43
C THR A 44 -3.56 -18.69 -16.79
N VAL A 45 -4.82 -18.59 -17.21
CA VAL A 45 -5.89 -19.50 -16.73
C VAL A 45 -5.53 -20.97 -16.94
N GLU A 46 -4.90 -21.31 -18.06
CA GLU A 46 -4.56 -22.70 -18.41
C GLU A 46 -3.49 -23.30 -17.48
N ASN A 47 -2.49 -22.51 -17.08
CA ASN A 47 -1.36 -23.00 -16.27
C ASN A 47 -1.60 -22.86 -14.76
N ASP A 48 -2.16 -21.73 -14.33
CA ASP A 48 -2.25 -21.33 -12.91
C ASP A 48 -3.69 -21.16 -12.40
N GLY A 49 -4.69 -21.25 -13.30
CA GLY A 49 -6.10 -21.08 -12.95
C GLY A 49 -6.58 -19.62 -12.84
N TYR A 50 -5.73 -18.64 -13.12
CA TYR A 50 -6.07 -17.21 -13.15
C TYR A 50 -5.05 -16.39 -13.95
N ASN A 51 -5.45 -15.19 -14.36
CA ASN A 51 -4.59 -14.25 -15.08
C ASN A 51 -3.90 -13.29 -14.09
N ALA A 52 -2.57 -13.26 -14.12
CA ALA A 52 -1.78 -12.31 -13.35
C ALA A 52 -0.38 -12.12 -13.92
N VAL A 53 0.21 -10.97 -13.66
CA VAL A 53 1.62 -10.71 -13.95
C VAL A 53 2.38 -10.47 -12.66
N GLN A 54 3.48 -11.21 -12.48
CA GLN A 54 4.39 -11.01 -11.37
C GLN A 54 5.45 -9.98 -11.76
N ILE A 55 5.50 -8.90 -11.00
CA ILE A 55 6.50 -7.84 -11.14
C ILE A 55 7.48 -7.88 -9.97
N GLY A 56 8.74 -7.58 -10.27
CA GLY A 56 9.84 -7.56 -9.33
C GLY A 56 10.41 -6.16 -9.12
N PHE A 57 10.70 -5.81 -7.86
CA PHE A 57 11.23 -4.51 -7.43
C PHE A 57 12.47 -4.67 -6.54
N GLU A 58 13.42 -3.76 -6.73
CA GLU A 58 14.70 -3.64 -6.02
C GLU A 58 15.65 -4.82 -6.25
N ASP A 59 16.85 -4.55 -6.76
CA ASP A 59 17.86 -5.56 -7.00
C ASP A 59 18.50 -6.07 -5.70
N ILE A 60 18.70 -7.38 -5.61
CA ILE A 60 19.47 -8.00 -4.54
C ILE A 60 20.71 -8.69 -5.10
N LYS A 61 21.85 -8.50 -4.43
CA LYS A 61 23.11 -9.17 -4.80
C LYS A 61 22.93 -10.68 -4.74
N GLU A 62 23.51 -11.41 -5.71
CA GLU A 62 23.37 -12.87 -5.82
C GLU A 62 23.72 -13.61 -4.52
N LYS A 63 24.80 -13.18 -3.84
CA LYS A 63 25.24 -13.74 -2.55
C LYS A 63 24.26 -13.57 -1.38
N ARG A 64 23.25 -12.69 -1.52
CA ARG A 64 22.23 -12.38 -0.49
C ARG A 64 20.85 -12.96 -0.84
N THR A 65 20.76 -13.75 -1.90
CA THR A 65 19.51 -14.37 -2.34
C THR A 65 19.63 -15.89 -2.38
N THR A 66 18.50 -16.57 -2.35
CA THR A 66 18.45 -18.03 -2.42
C THR A 66 18.63 -18.50 -3.86
N LYS A 67 19.19 -19.71 -4.05
CA LYS A 67 19.38 -20.30 -5.39
C LYS A 67 18.07 -20.40 -6.18
N ALA A 68 16.94 -20.64 -5.51
CA ALA A 68 15.62 -20.70 -6.13
C ALA A 68 15.21 -19.35 -6.74
N ASN A 69 15.39 -18.25 -6.01
CA ASN A 69 15.08 -16.91 -6.51
C ASN A 69 15.98 -16.50 -7.68
N VAL A 70 17.25 -16.90 -7.65
CA VAL A 70 18.18 -16.69 -8.77
C VAL A 70 17.71 -17.47 -10.00
N GLY A 71 17.35 -18.75 -9.84
CA GLY A 71 16.83 -19.57 -10.93
C GLY A 71 15.54 -19.02 -11.52
N HIS A 72 14.66 -18.47 -10.69
CA HIS A 72 13.43 -17.83 -11.13
C HIS A 72 13.70 -16.57 -11.95
N ALA A 73 14.55 -15.68 -11.44
CA ALA A 73 14.92 -14.43 -12.13
C ALA A 73 15.68 -14.66 -13.45
N LYS A 74 16.49 -15.74 -13.53
CA LYS A 74 17.18 -16.13 -14.77
C LYS A 74 16.22 -16.44 -15.93
N LYS A 75 15.02 -16.94 -15.67
CA LYS A 75 14.01 -17.18 -16.72
C LYS A 75 13.57 -15.90 -17.44
N ALA A 76 13.60 -14.77 -16.72
CA ALA A 76 13.31 -13.45 -17.24
C ALA A 76 14.58 -12.63 -17.54
N ASN A 77 15.75 -13.30 -17.64
CA ASN A 77 17.05 -12.69 -17.91
C ASN A 77 17.42 -11.51 -16.99
N THR A 78 16.96 -11.53 -15.73
CA THR A 78 17.21 -10.45 -14.77
C THR A 78 17.98 -10.94 -13.53
N THR A 79 18.57 -9.98 -12.82
CA THR A 79 19.00 -10.14 -11.43
C THR A 79 17.82 -10.50 -10.53
N ALA A 80 18.10 -11.22 -9.44
CA ALA A 80 17.10 -11.50 -8.42
C ALA A 80 16.60 -10.19 -7.81
N LYS A 81 15.28 -10.12 -7.58
CA LYS A 81 14.62 -8.97 -6.96
C LYS A 81 14.32 -9.24 -5.50
N ARG A 82 14.35 -8.20 -4.67
CA ARG A 82 14.05 -8.25 -3.24
C ARG A 82 12.57 -8.48 -2.98
N PHE A 83 11.73 -7.83 -3.79
CA PHE A 83 10.29 -7.95 -3.70
C PHE A 83 9.72 -8.44 -5.02
N ALA A 84 8.85 -9.45 -4.95
CA ALA A 84 8.04 -9.92 -6.07
C ALA A 84 6.58 -9.93 -5.64
N ARG A 85 5.70 -9.34 -6.46
CA ARG A 85 4.25 -9.29 -6.21
C ARG A 85 3.50 -9.50 -7.51
N GLU A 86 2.29 -10.03 -7.39
CA GLU A 86 1.40 -10.25 -8.51
C GLU A 86 0.41 -9.08 -8.64
N VAL A 87 0.22 -8.62 -9.87
CA VAL A 87 -0.90 -7.78 -10.29
C VAL A 87 -1.87 -8.69 -11.02
N ARG A 88 -3.08 -8.85 -10.48
CA ARG A 88 -4.13 -9.68 -11.10
C ARG A 88 -4.84 -8.88 -12.19
N ASP A 89 -5.34 -9.59 -13.20
CA ASP A 89 -6.17 -9.02 -14.27
C ASP A 89 -5.50 -7.80 -14.93
N ALA A 90 -4.18 -7.87 -15.06
CA ALA A 90 -3.37 -6.74 -15.49
C ALA A 90 -3.28 -6.65 -17.01
N ASP A 91 -3.25 -5.41 -17.52
CA ASP A 91 -3.04 -5.07 -18.94
C ASP A 91 -1.58 -5.27 -19.39
N PHE A 92 -0.98 -6.33 -18.89
CA PHE A 92 0.40 -6.71 -19.18
C PHE A 92 0.44 -8.00 -20.01
N ALA A 93 -0.69 -8.38 -20.61
CA ALA A 93 -0.78 -9.51 -21.52
C ALA A 93 0.29 -9.40 -22.64
N ASP A 94 0.54 -8.17 -23.10
CA ASP A 94 1.48 -7.86 -24.18
C ASP A 94 2.92 -7.60 -23.72
N LEU A 95 3.19 -7.48 -22.42
CA LEU A 95 4.56 -7.19 -21.94
C LEU A 95 5.40 -8.45 -21.82
N ASP A 96 6.45 -8.61 -22.60
CA ASP A 96 7.31 -9.80 -22.53
C ASP A 96 7.96 -10.04 -21.16
N LEU A 97 8.38 -11.29 -20.92
CA LEU A 97 9.20 -11.62 -19.75
C LEU A 97 10.51 -10.81 -19.78
N GLY A 98 10.85 -10.17 -18.66
CA GLY A 98 12.01 -9.28 -18.57
C GLY A 98 11.73 -7.83 -19.00
N ALA A 99 10.53 -7.51 -19.49
CA ALA A 99 10.15 -6.14 -19.81
C ALA A 99 10.14 -5.25 -18.56
N GLU A 100 10.48 -3.98 -18.76
CA GLU A 100 10.44 -2.95 -17.72
C GLU A 100 9.06 -2.27 -17.67
N VAL A 101 8.55 -2.10 -16.45
CA VAL A 101 7.34 -1.34 -16.13
C VAL A 101 7.76 -0.09 -15.38
N LYS A 102 7.56 1.07 -15.99
CA LYS A 102 7.94 2.38 -15.45
C LYS A 102 6.72 3.12 -14.90
N VAL A 103 6.96 4.29 -14.31
CA VAL A 103 5.91 5.14 -13.70
C VAL A 103 4.96 5.77 -14.71
N ASP A 104 5.35 5.77 -15.99
CA ASP A 104 4.61 6.28 -17.15
C ASP A 104 3.25 5.57 -17.39
N ILE A 105 3.04 4.40 -16.80
CA ILE A 105 1.76 3.71 -16.85
C ILE A 105 0.62 4.52 -16.18
N PHE A 106 0.97 5.45 -15.28
CA PHE A 106 0.02 6.34 -14.61
C PHE A 106 0.06 7.74 -15.20
N VAL A 107 -1.08 8.43 -15.12
CA VAL A 107 -1.20 9.83 -15.53
C VAL A 107 -1.58 10.71 -14.34
N ALA A 108 -1.18 11.99 -14.36
CA ALA A 108 -1.65 12.96 -13.37
C ALA A 108 -3.19 13.07 -13.42
N GLY A 109 -3.83 13.17 -12.27
CA GLY A 109 -5.29 13.14 -12.11
C GLY A 109 -5.91 11.73 -11.98
N GLU A 110 -5.14 10.67 -12.27
CA GLU A 110 -5.62 9.29 -12.17
C GLU A 110 -5.88 8.86 -10.71
N THR A 111 -6.95 8.10 -10.49
CA THR A 111 -7.33 7.56 -9.18
C THR A 111 -6.75 6.16 -8.96
N VAL A 112 -5.98 6.00 -7.90
CA VAL A 112 -5.23 4.78 -7.57
C VAL A 112 -5.52 4.25 -6.16
N ASP A 113 -5.37 2.95 -5.99
CA ASP A 113 -5.32 2.28 -4.69
C ASP A 113 -3.86 2.02 -4.31
N VAL A 114 -3.47 2.39 -3.09
CA VAL A 114 -2.12 2.13 -2.58
C VAL A 114 -2.15 1.12 -1.44
N ILE A 115 -1.46 0.01 -1.65
CA ILE A 115 -1.36 -1.11 -0.72
C ILE A 115 0.02 -1.10 -0.07
N GLY A 116 0.07 -1.30 1.24
CA GLY A 116 1.33 -1.40 1.95
C GLY A 116 1.17 -2.09 3.30
N THR A 117 2.28 -2.31 3.98
CA THR A 117 2.27 -2.81 5.36
C THR A 117 2.26 -1.62 6.32
N SER A 118 1.22 -1.52 7.13
CA SER A 118 1.07 -0.48 8.15
C SER A 118 2.23 -0.50 9.16
N LYS A 119 2.49 0.65 9.80
CA LYS A 119 3.52 0.73 10.85
C LYS A 119 3.13 -0.18 12.02
N GLY A 120 4.04 -1.06 12.44
CA GLY A 120 3.86 -1.86 13.64
C GLY A 120 3.89 -0.98 14.89
N LYS A 121 2.96 -1.23 15.83
CA LYS A 121 2.88 -0.54 17.13
C LYS A 121 3.14 -1.46 18.32
N GLY A 122 3.43 -2.75 18.07
CA GLY A 122 3.68 -3.75 19.12
C GLY A 122 2.40 -4.21 19.81
N TYR A 123 2.54 -4.81 21.01
CA TYR A 123 1.41 -5.26 21.82
C TYR A 123 0.75 -4.04 22.49
N ASN A 124 -0.50 -3.76 22.12
CA ASN A 124 -1.27 -2.62 22.62
C ASN A 124 -2.53 -3.06 23.36
N GLY A 125 -2.93 -2.25 24.34
CA GLY A 125 -4.21 -2.39 25.04
C GLY A 125 -5.41 -2.06 24.14
N THR A 126 -6.61 -2.39 24.63
CA THR A 126 -7.87 -2.24 23.89
C THR A 126 -8.22 -0.81 23.49
N ILE A 127 -7.75 0.18 24.26
CA ILE A 127 -7.99 1.59 23.94
C ILE A 127 -7.32 1.96 22.61
N VAL A 128 -6.05 1.59 22.42
CA VAL A 128 -5.30 1.96 21.20
C VAL A 128 -5.67 1.05 20.03
N ARG A 129 -5.87 -0.24 20.29
CA ARG A 129 -6.14 -1.25 19.26
C ARG A 129 -7.58 -1.22 18.75
N ASN A 130 -8.54 -0.90 19.61
CA ASN A 130 -9.98 -1.04 19.32
C ASN A 130 -10.81 0.18 19.73
N ASN A 131 -10.17 1.31 20.01
CA ASN A 131 -10.84 2.56 20.40
C ASN A 131 -11.77 2.40 21.61
N ALA A 132 -11.46 1.50 22.55
CA ALA A 132 -12.23 1.34 23.77
C ALA A 132 -12.18 2.61 24.65
N HIS A 133 -13.25 2.87 25.39
CA HIS A 133 -13.31 3.98 26.33
C HIS A 133 -12.46 3.72 27.59
N GLN A 134 -11.99 4.81 28.20
CA GLN A 134 -11.34 4.78 29.50
C GLN A 134 -12.37 4.90 30.62
N GLY A 135 -12.10 4.25 31.76
CA GLY A 135 -12.86 4.42 32.99
C GLY A 135 -12.61 5.79 33.64
N PRO A 136 -13.41 6.15 34.68
CA PRO A 136 -13.24 7.40 35.40
C PRO A 136 -11.85 7.47 36.08
N LYS A 137 -11.20 8.65 35.99
CA LYS A 137 -9.89 8.89 36.62
C LYS A 137 -10.02 9.29 38.10
N THR A 138 -11.14 9.92 38.46
CA THR A 138 -11.47 10.40 39.82
C THR A 138 -12.70 9.65 40.36
N HIS A 139 -13.26 10.09 41.50
CA HIS A 139 -14.45 9.48 42.13
C HIS A 139 -14.34 7.97 42.36
N GLY A 140 -13.19 7.51 42.87
CA GLY A 140 -12.95 6.09 43.19
C GLY A 140 -12.51 5.21 42.01
N GLY A 141 -12.33 5.76 40.80
CA GLY A 141 -11.96 5.01 39.59
C GLY A 141 -10.49 4.57 39.44
N SER A 142 -9.65 4.72 40.48
CA SER A 142 -8.19 4.66 40.37
C SER A 142 -7.62 3.33 39.86
N LYS A 143 -8.31 2.20 40.03
CA LYS A 143 -7.76 0.86 39.74
C LYS A 143 -7.95 0.40 38.29
N ASN A 144 -8.97 0.89 37.58
CA ASN A 144 -9.42 0.33 36.30
C ASN A 144 -9.53 1.37 35.17
N ILE A 145 -8.74 2.45 35.23
CA ILE A 145 -8.83 3.58 34.28
C ILE A 145 -8.66 3.12 32.83
N ARG A 146 -7.75 2.19 32.57
CA ARG A 146 -7.43 1.68 31.22
C ARG A 146 -7.74 0.20 31.04
N HIS A 147 -8.51 -0.36 31.96
CA HIS A 147 -8.89 -1.76 31.91
C HIS A 147 -9.94 -1.99 30.80
N ILE A 148 -9.99 -3.21 30.29
CA ILE A 148 -10.93 -3.64 29.23
C ILE A 148 -12.39 -3.67 29.68
N GLY A 149 -12.64 -3.59 30.98
CA GLY A 149 -13.97 -3.79 31.57
C GLY A 149 -14.37 -5.27 31.66
N SER A 150 -15.68 -5.52 31.71
CA SER A 150 -16.22 -6.88 31.72
C SER A 150 -16.14 -7.48 30.32
N LEU A 151 -15.49 -8.64 30.19
CA LEU A 151 -15.52 -9.46 28.97
C LEU A 151 -16.82 -10.28 28.83
N ALA A 152 -17.70 -10.17 29.83
CA ALA A 152 -19.03 -10.75 29.83
C ALA A 152 -20.05 -9.66 29.49
N THR A 153 -20.74 -9.84 28.37
CA THR A 153 -21.95 -9.09 27.95
C THR A 153 -22.82 -10.17 27.32
N ASN A 154 -23.78 -10.76 28.00
CA ASN A 154 -24.97 -10.16 28.58
C ASN A 154 -25.36 -10.99 29.80
N GLY A 155 -25.96 -10.36 30.81
CA GLY A 155 -26.64 -11.11 31.87
C GLY A 155 -27.55 -12.17 31.24
N ILE A 156 -27.25 -13.43 31.53
CA ILE A 156 -28.10 -14.62 31.57
C ILE A 156 -27.13 -15.80 31.70
N THR A 157 -27.02 -16.35 32.91
CA THR A 157 -27.64 -17.64 33.22
C THR A 157 -28.19 -18.45 32.03
N SER A 158 -27.45 -18.72 30.94
CA SER A 158 -27.83 -19.77 29.98
C SER A 158 -26.66 -20.26 29.12
N ARG A 159 -26.11 -21.41 29.54
CA ARG A 159 -25.66 -22.54 28.72
C ARG A 159 -24.27 -22.59 28.07
N GLN A 160 -23.43 -21.55 28.05
CA GLN A 160 -22.10 -21.70 27.38
C GLN A 160 -20.84 -21.26 28.14
N GLY A 161 -20.91 -20.45 29.20
CA GLY A 161 -19.78 -20.19 30.12
C GLY A 161 -18.45 -19.79 29.45
N LYS A 162 -18.47 -19.16 28.27
CA LYS A 162 -17.29 -18.89 27.45
C LYS A 162 -17.31 -17.48 26.87
N ILE A 163 -16.13 -16.94 26.61
CA ILE A 163 -15.96 -15.68 25.87
C ILE A 163 -16.22 -15.94 24.38
N LEU A 164 -17.00 -15.08 23.74
CA LEU A 164 -17.33 -15.21 22.32
C LEU A 164 -16.09 -14.99 21.43
N LYS A 165 -16.02 -15.71 20.30
CA LYS A 165 -14.96 -15.49 19.31
C LYS A 165 -15.10 -14.08 18.72
N GLY A 166 -13.97 -13.41 18.50
CA GLY A 166 -13.96 -12.03 18.00
C GLY A 166 -14.16 -10.96 19.08
N THR A 167 -14.28 -11.33 20.36
CA THR A 167 -14.27 -10.37 21.47
C THR A 167 -13.01 -9.51 21.40
N ILE A 168 -13.21 -8.20 21.45
CA ILE A 168 -12.15 -7.19 21.42
C ILE A 168 -11.23 -7.40 22.62
N MET A 169 -9.91 -7.50 22.39
CA MET A 169 -8.89 -7.71 23.43
C MET A 169 -7.58 -7.02 23.06
N ALA A 170 -6.70 -6.84 24.05
CA ALA A 170 -5.33 -6.39 23.81
C ALA A 170 -4.58 -7.36 22.89
N GLY A 171 -3.55 -6.87 22.19
CA GLY A 171 -2.78 -7.68 21.26
C GLY A 171 -1.87 -6.87 20.37
N GLN A 172 -1.18 -7.55 19.45
CA GLN A 172 -0.38 -6.90 18.43
C GLN A 172 -1.24 -5.97 17.57
N GLU A 173 -0.79 -4.73 17.41
CA GLU A 173 -1.42 -3.69 16.60
C GLU A 173 -0.45 -3.18 15.52
N GLY A 174 -0.97 -2.95 14.32
CA GLY A 174 -0.18 -2.58 13.15
C GLY A 174 0.62 -3.75 12.55
N GLY A 175 1.38 -3.47 11.49
CA GLY A 175 2.04 -4.53 10.70
C GLY A 175 1.09 -5.29 9.78
N TYR A 176 -0.16 -4.84 9.66
CA TYR A 176 -1.16 -5.39 8.76
C TYR A 176 -0.94 -4.87 7.33
N ARG A 177 -1.27 -5.71 6.35
CA ARG A 177 -1.42 -5.27 4.95
C ARG A 177 -2.71 -4.47 4.83
N THR A 178 -2.60 -3.18 4.53
CA THR A 178 -3.73 -2.25 4.43
C THR A 178 -3.73 -1.58 3.06
N THR A 179 -4.91 -1.17 2.61
CA THR A 179 -5.11 -0.47 1.34
C THR A 179 -5.75 0.87 1.62
N ASN A 180 -5.11 1.96 1.17
CA ASN A 180 -5.75 3.25 1.09
C ASN A 180 -6.32 3.39 -0.33
N GLN A 181 -7.63 3.56 -0.42
CA GLN A 181 -8.34 3.56 -1.70
C GLN A 181 -8.59 4.97 -2.20
N ASN A 182 -8.78 5.09 -3.51
CA ASN A 182 -9.19 6.34 -4.17
C ASN A 182 -8.28 7.54 -3.87
N LEU A 183 -6.96 7.32 -3.99
CA LEU A 183 -5.98 8.39 -3.90
C LEU A 183 -5.69 8.95 -5.29
N THR A 184 -5.53 10.26 -5.40
CA THR A 184 -5.23 10.93 -6.67
C THR A 184 -3.73 10.99 -6.91
N VAL A 185 -3.27 10.65 -8.11
CA VAL A 185 -1.91 10.94 -8.57
C VAL A 185 -1.83 12.42 -8.96
N ILE A 186 -0.96 13.20 -8.31
CA ILE A 186 -0.82 14.64 -8.56
C ILE A 186 0.23 14.90 -9.64
N LYS A 187 1.35 14.19 -9.59
CA LYS A 187 2.44 14.33 -10.58
C LYS A 187 3.12 12.98 -10.78
N VAL A 188 3.48 12.72 -12.03
CA VAL A 188 4.35 11.61 -12.43
C VAL A 188 5.64 12.21 -12.95
N ASP A 189 6.76 11.82 -12.35
CA ASP A 189 8.10 12.23 -12.77
C ASP A 189 8.83 10.99 -13.30
N VAL A 190 8.90 10.90 -14.63
CA VAL A 190 9.48 9.74 -15.33
C VAL A 190 11.02 9.74 -15.23
N GLU A 191 11.65 10.91 -15.19
CA GLU A 191 13.11 11.04 -15.12
C GLU A 191 13.63 10.52 -13.79
N ASN A 192 13.00 10.95 -12.69
CA ASN A 192 13.40 10.53 -11.35
C ASN A 192 12.66 9.28 -10.84
N ASN A 193 11.72 8.74 -11.61
CA ASN A 193 10.88 7.60 -11.25
C ASN A 193 10.06 7.83 -9.97
N TYR A 194 9.48 9.03 -9.83
CA TYR A 194 8.65 9.41 -8.68
C TYR A 194 7.18 9.52 -9.04
N LEU A 195 6.34 9.02 -8.13
CA LEU A 195 4.90 9.24 -8.10
C LEU A 195 4.57 10.10 -6.89
N LEU A 196 3.93 11.25 -7.13
CA LEU A 196 3.39 12.11 -6.10
C LEU A 196 1.90 11.80 -5.94
N ILE A 197 1.54 11.18 -4.82
CA ILE A 197 0.18 10.75 -4.54
C ILE A 197 -0.41 11.63 -3.45
N LYS A 198 -1.61 12.17 -3.68
CA LYS A 198 -2.32 13.01 -2.70
C LYS A 198 -2.61 12.22 -1.41
N GLY A 199 -2.31 12.83 -0.28
CA GLY A 199 -2.65 12.29 1.04
C GLY A 199 -1.68 11.23 1.56
N ASN A 200 -2.19 10.38 2.45
CA ASN A 200 -1.40 9.42 3.21
C ASN A 200 -1.33 8.05 2.54
N VAL A 201 -0.12 7.50 2.48
CA VAL A 201 0.16 6.13 2.03
C VAL A 201 0.44 5.23 3.25
N PRO A 202 0.00 3.96 3.27
CA PRO A 202 0.26 3.05 4.38
C PRO A 202 1.77 2.78 4.58
N GLY A 203 2.16 2.63 5.85
CA GLY A 203 3.49 2.14 6.22
C GLY A 203 4.56 3.21 6.53
N PRO A 204 5.74 2.75 6.99
CA PRO A 204 6.88 3.61 7.32
C PRO A 204 7.60 4.16 6.10
N LYS A 205 8.47 5.15 6.33
CA LYS A 205 9.45 5.61 5.33
C LYS A 205 10.34 4.42 4.92
N ARG A 206 10.65 4.34 3.64
CA ARG A 206 11.32 3.24 2.93
C ARG A 206 10.58 1.90 2.92
N GLY A 207 9.31 1.87 3.31
CA GLY A 207 8.46 0.69 3.17
C GLY A 207 8.09 0.40 1.71
N LEU A 208 7.97 -0.88 1.36
CA LEU A 208 7.40 -1.31 0.08
C LEU A 208 5.92 -0.93 0.03
N VAL A 209 5.52 -0.34 -1.09
CA VAL A 209 4.14 -0.06 -1.44
C VAL A 209 3.86 -0.58 -2.85
N MET A 210 2.61 -0.95 -3.08
CA MET A 210 2.09 -1.34 -4.38
C MET A 210 1.02 -0.33 -4.75
N VAL A 211 1.23 0.39 -5.84
CA VAL A 211 0.25 1.33 -6.41
C VAL A 211 -0.42 0.60 -7.57
N ARG A 212 -1.74 0.63 -7.61
CA ARG A 212 -2.51 0.01 -8.70
C ARG A 212 -3.73 0.86 -9.05
N SER A 213 -4.31 0.60 -10.21
CA SER A 213 -5.60 1.17 -10.59
C SER A 213 -6.65 0.91 -9.49
N ALA A 214 -7.49 1.91 -9.20
CA ALA A 214 -8.48 1.81 -8.15
C ALA A 214 -9.57 0.79 -8.52
N LYS A 215 -9.84 -0.18 -7.64
CA LYS A 215 -10.87 -1.21 -7.92
C LYS A 215 -12.30 -0.65 -7.86
N CYS A 216 -12.53 0.31 -6.98
CA CYS A 216 -13.83 0.96 -6.79
C CYS A 216 -13.64 2.47 -6.96
N SER A 217 -13.31 2.87 -8.20
CA SER A 217 -12.98 4.26 -8.54
C SER A 217 -14.19 5.18 -8.35
N LYS A 218 -13.92 6.39 -7.85
CA LYS A 218 -14.91 7.49 -7.82
C LYS A 218 -14.81 8.40 -9.07
N GLY A 219 -14.06 7.98 -10.08
CA GLY A 219 -13.69 8.79 -11.25
C GLY A 219 -12.30 9.39 -11.10
N ASN A 220 -11.72 9.80 -12.22
CA ASN A 220 -10.47 10.54 -12.25
C ASN A 220 -10.74 12.03 -12.00
N SER A 221 -9.78 12.72 -11.40
CA SER A 221 -9.82 14.17 -11.25
C SER A 221 -9.06 14.84 -12.38
N GLU A 222 -9.38 16.10 -12.65
CA GLU A 222 -8.61 16.90 -13.60
C GLU A 222 -7.15 17.05 -13.13
N PRO A 223 -6.17 16.96 -14.06
CA PRO A 223 -4.77 17.19 -13.73
C PRO A 223 -4.58 18.61 -13.19
N VAL A 224 -3.85 18.73 -12.09
CA VAL A 224 -3.61 20.02 -11.44
C VAL A 224 -2.29 20.61 -11.94
N THR A 225 -2.29 21.88 -12.34
CA THR A 225 -1.06 22.61 -12.67
C THR A 225 -0.33 23.00 -11.38
N LEU A 226 0.96 22.66 -11.33
CA LEU A 226 1.82 22.91 -10.17
C LEU A 226 2.76 24.07 -10.48
N VAL A 227 3.07 24.87 -9.45
CA VAL A 227 4.05 25.93 -9.55
C VAL A 227 5.41 25.33 -9.93
N ASP A 228 6.01 25.86 -11.00
CA ASP A 228 7.34 25.47 -11.45
C ASP A 228 8.40 26.36 -10.79
N TYR A 229 9.15 25.78 -9.87
CA TYR A 229 10.23 26.47 -9.16
C TYR A 229 11.58 26.45 -9.90
N THR A 230 11.65 25.83 -11.09
CA THR A 230 12.90 25.73 -11.86
C THR A 230 13.09 26.86 -12.87
N LYS A 231 12.02 27.61 -13.17
CA LYS A 231 12.12 28.84 -13.93
C LYS A 231 12.65 29.92 -12.99
N GLU A 232 13.93 30.27 -13.14
CA GLU A 232 14.44 31.54 -12.62
C GLU A 232 13.58 32.65 -13.23
N GLU A 233 12.97 33.49 -12.38
CA GLU A 233 12.16 34.64 -12.80
C GLU A 233 13.02 35.58 -13.68
N GLU A 234 12.54 35.87 -14.90
CA GLU A 234 12.94 37.07 -15.65
C GLU A 234 12.29 38.32 -15.04
#